data_AF-A0AAW2IIY5-F1
#
_entry.id   AF-A0AAW2IIY5-F1
#
_cell.length_a   1.000
_cell.length_b   1.000
_cell.length_c   1.000
_cell.angle_alpha   90.00
_cell.angle_beta   90.00
_cell.angle_gamma   90.00
#
_symmetry.space_group_name_H-M   'P 1'
#
loop_
_entity.id
_entity.type
_entity.pdbx_description
1 polymer ?
#
loop_
_entity_poly.entity_id
_entity_poly.type
_entity_poly.pdbx_seq_one_letter_code
_entity_poly.pdbx_strand_id
1 'polypeptide(L)' 'MLIGRKFCFSILYNRGVYPEESFARVKKYGLPMLLTQDEGVKSFISNLTSQLS' A
#
# COMPACT_ATOMS: atom_id res chain seq x y z
N MET A 1 13.62 -0.46 -1.12
CA MET A 1 12.44 -1.38 -1.14
C MET A 1 11.24 -0.97 -0.25
N LEU A 2 11.43 -0.22 0.87
CA LEU A 2 10.29 0.24 1.72
C LEU A 2 9.54 1.47 1.18
N ILE A 3 10.17 2.29 0.34
CA ILE A 3 9.58 3.55 -0.18
C ILE A 3 8.61 3.27 -1.33
N GLY A 4 8.95 2.38 -2.26
CA GLY A 4 8.09 2.04 -3.42
C GLY A 4 6.73 1.48 -3.01
N ARG A 5 6.67 0.63 -1.97
CA ARG A 5 5.41 0.05 -1.48
C ARG A 5 4.46 1.09 -0.88
N LYS A 6 4.99 2.10 -0.19
CA LYS A 6 4.18 3.22 0.36
C LYS A 6 3.50 4.02 -0.75
N PHE A 7 4.23 4.22 -1.85
CA PHE A 7 3.76 4.99 -2.98
C PHE A 7 2.58 4.32 -3.69
N CYS A 8 2.67 3.01 -3.94
CA CYS A 8 1.58 2.27 -4.58
C CYS A 8 0.26 2.33 -3.80
N PHE A 9 0.27 2.10 -2.48
CA PHE A 9 -0.96 2.17 -1.69
C PHE A 9 -1.58 3.58 -1.68
N SER A 10 -0.74 4.61 -1.65
CA SER A 10 -1.21 6.00 -1.71
C SER A 10 -1.85 6.34 -3.05
N ILE A 11 -1.33 5.80 -4.17
CA ILE A 11 -1.95 6.01 -5.50
C ILE A 11 -3.31 5.32 -5.59
N LEU A 12 -3.41 4.07 -5.16
CA LEU A 12 -4.67 3.31 -5.22
C LEU A 12 -5.79 4.02 -4.45
N TYR A 13 -5.46 4.56 -3.28
CA TYR A 13 -6.40 5.34 -2.46
C TYR A 13 -6.77 6.68 -3.08
N ASN A 14 -5.80 7.51 -3.47
CA ASN A 14 -6.09 8.84 -4.04
C ASN A 14 -6.80 8.78 -5.40
N ARG A 15 -6.76 7.63 -6.09
CA ARG A 15 -7.45 7.41 -7.36
C ARG A 15 -8.79 6.67 -7.20
N GLY A 16 -9.17 6.30 -5.97
CA GLY A 16 -10.44 5.62 -5.70
C GLY A 16 -10.58 4.27 -6.40
N VAL A 17 -9.46 3.58 -6.71
CA VAL A 17 -9.48 2.27 -7.38
C VAL A 17 -10.02 1.19 -6.43
N TYR A 18 -9.81 1.37 -5.13
CA TYR A 18 -10.35 0.54 -4.06
C TYR A 18 -11.12 1.41 -3.06
N PRO A 19 -12.11 0.84 -2.36
CA PRO A 19 -12.88 1.56 -1.34
C PRO A 19 -11.97 2.11 -0.25
N GLU A 20 -12.33 3.26 0.32
CA GLU A 20 -11.54 3.88 1.39
C GLU A 20 -11.45 2.99 2.63
N GLU A 21 -12.52 2.27 2.95
CA GLU A 21 -12.59 1.32 4.06
C GLU A 21 -11.63 0.13 3.90
N SER A 22 -11.18 -0.15 2.68
CA SER A 22 -10.16 -1.18 2.42
C SER A 22 -8.76 -0.72 2.80
N PHE A 23 -8.58 0.50 3.34
CA PHE A 23 -7.31 1.03 3.77
C PHE A 23 -7.31 1.43 5.26
N ALA A 24 -6.21 1.13 5.92
CA ALA A 24 -5.92 1.56 7.27
C ALA A 24 -4.74 2.55 7.29
N ARG A 25 -4.89 3.62 8.07
CA ARG A 25 -3.79 4.50 8.43
C ARG A 25 -3.05 3.88 9.60
N VAL A 26 -1.78 3.52 9.39
CA VAL A 26 -0.92 2.96 10.45
C VAL A 26 0.30 3.82 10.65
N LYS A 27 0.84 3.83 11.87
CA LYS A 27 2.10 4.50 12.18
C LYS A 27 3.21 3.45 12.20
N LYS A 28 4.15 3.55 11.26
CA LYS A 28 5.33 2.66 11.22
C LYS A 28 6.59 3.53 11.18
N TYR A 29 7.56 3.21 12.04
CA TYR A 29 8.82 3.98 12.16
C TYR A 29 8.57 5.49 12.39
N GLY A 30 7.55 5.84 13.17
CA GLY A 30 7.18 7.23 13.42
C GLY A 30 6.39 7.93 12.31
N LEU A 31 6.28 7.34 11.12
CA LEU A 31 5.62 7.95 9.95
C LEU A 31 4.19 7.42 9.77
N PRO A 32 3.20 8.29 9.46
CA PRO A 32 1.88 7.85 9.02
C PRO A 32 2.00 7.20 7.64
N MET A 33 1.37 6.03 7.49
CA MET A 33 1.33 5.27 6.24
C MET A 33 -0.07 4.78 5.97
N LEU A 34 -0.40 4.71 4.68
CA LEU A 34 -1.60 4.05 4.21
C LEU A 34 -1.25 2.62 3.80
N LEU A 35 -1.99 1.65 4.32
CA LEU A 35 -1.86 0.24 3.99
C LEU A 35 -3.24 -0.33 3.70
N THR A 36 -3.37 -1.10 2.64
CA THR A 36 -4.61 -1.85 2.39
C THR A 36 -4.79 -2.92 3.45
N GLN A 37 -6.03 -3.29 3.76
CA GLN A 37 -6.40 -4.43 4.60
C GLN A 37 -6.65 -5.69 3.77
N ASP A 38 -6.75 -5.56 2.45
CA ASP A 38 -6.94 -6.67 1.53
C ASP A 38 -5.61 -7.44 1.32
N GLU A 39 -5.60 -8.71 1.73
CA GLU A 39 -4.42 -9.58 1.63
C GLU A 39 -4.03 -9.91 0.19
N GLY A 40 -5.00 -9.95 -0.73
CA GLY A 40 -4.76 -10.15 -2.16
C GLY A 40 -4.02 -8.96 -2.78
N VAL A 41 -4.47 -7.74 -2.48
CA VAL A 41 -3.82 -6.51 -2.93
C VAL A 41 -2.42 -6.37 -2.30
N LYS A 42 -2.26 -6.70 -1.02
CA LYS A 42 -0.93 -6.73 -0.37
C LYS A 42 0.02 -7.67 -1.10
N SER A 43 -0.42 -8.90 -1.35
CA SER A 43 0.39 -9.93 -1.99
C SER A 43 0.77 -9.54 -3.42
N PHE A 44 -0.18 -9.02 -4.19
CA PHE A 44 0.06 -8.52 -5.54
C PHE A 44 1.12 -7.39 -5.56
N ILE A 45 0.92 -6.34 -4.75
CA ILE A 45 1.87 -5.23 -4.69
C ILE A 45 3.24 -5.69 -4.19
N SER A 46 3.29 -6.63 -3.23
CA SER A 46 4.55 -7.20 -2.73
C SER A 46 5.30 -7.97 -3.83
N ASN A 47 4.61 -8.82 -4.57
CA ASN A 47 5.18 -9.57 -5.71
C ASN A 47 5.61 -8.65 -6.86
N LEU A 48 4.88 -7.57 -7.10
CA LEU A 48 5.23 -6.59 -8.13
C LEU A 48 6.47 -5.78 -7.73
N THR A 49 6.54 -5.33 -6.47
CA THR A 49 7.72 -4.59 -5.98
C THR A 49 8.96 -5.45 -5.79
N SER A 50 8.85 -6.77 -5.64
CA SER A 50 10.02 -7.66 -5.63
C SER A 50 10.67 -7.82 -7.00
N GLN A 51 9.94 -7.59 -8.09
CA GLN A 51 10.46 -7.68 -9.47
C GLN A 51 11.22 -6.42 -9.92
N LEU A 52 11.02 -5.30 -9.22
CA LEU A 52 11.66 -4.01 -9.52
C LEU A 52 13.01 -3.84 -8.78
N SER A 53 13.55 -4.93 -8.25
CA SER A 53 14.69 -4.95 -7.34
C SER A 53 15.93 -5.58 -7.94
#